data_AF-A0A3N4V569-F1
#
_entry.id   AF-A0A3N4V569-F1
#
_cell.length_a   1.000
_cell.length_b   1.000
_cell.length_c   1.000
_cell.angle_alpha   90.00
_cell.angle_beta   90.00
_cell.angle_gamma   90.00
#
_symmetry.space_group_name_H-M   'P 1'
#
loop_
_entity.id
_entity.type
_entity.pdbx_description
1 polymer ?
#
loop_
_entity_poly.entity_id
_entity_poly.type
_entity_poly.pdbx_seq_one_letter_code
_entity_poly.pdbx_strand_id
1 'polypeptide(L)'
;MLPDERTEVDKRQALARDRLEKRIAQARKSQRSQVLSRANSAAAFEYARTVNMVDWLVTHPTERAQLEKVVKLFVNTSVTLLSNTTKPQRRRLTNQLLDHFWCDLLASIVWAIEEIQALEAIVKDRLAEMIAEKATTYLKQARASAVASHPVATDGDGPGSKPGPDPKEDLDLESAVIQGCITGVVKLALDGATKGIDDYLDTMLLQLRIAGVMICPDVTEHDLVWDHCWLPLWKAALFDATLKKFRNLVGDLAAPLTAVPSVPVPPITAGA
;
A
#
# COMPACT_ATOMS: atom_id res chain seq x y z
N MET A 1 -7.68 23.42 -75.28
CA MET A 1 -7.33 22.23 -74.48
C MET A 1 -7.20 22.65 -73.03
N LEU A 2 -8.23 22.46 -72.21
CA LEU A 2 -8.10 22.53 -70.75
C LEU A 2 -8.92 21.39 -70.10
N PRO A 3 -8.44 20.14 -70.17
CA PRO A 3 -8.85 19.08 -69.26
C PRO A 3 -7.69 18.81 -68.29
N ASP A 4 -7.63 19.47 -67.13
CA ASP A 4 -6.64 19.03 -66.12
C ASP A 4 -6.98 19.39 -64.67
N GLU A 5 -7.60 20.54 -64.42
CA GLU A 5 -7.80 21.00 -63.03
C GLU A 5 -8.94 20.27 -62.29
N ARG A 6 -10.05 19.93 -62.96
CA ARG A 6 -11.17 19.19 -62.32
C ARG A 6 -10.74 17.78 -61.89
N THR A 7 -9.99 17.10 -62.73
CA THR A 7 -9.45 15.76 -62.46
C THR A 7 -8.48 15.74 -61.28
N GLU A 8 -7.72 16.81 -61.08
CA GLU A 8 -6.78 16.92 -59.98
C GLU A 8 -7.48 17.24 -58.65
N VAL A 9 -8.53 18.06 -58.68
CA VAL A 9 -9.40 18.31 -57.51
C VAL A 9 -10.12 17.03 -57.08
N ASP A 10 -10.66 16.26 -58.04
CA ASP A 10 -11.37 15.00 -57.76
C ASP A 10 -10.42 13.94 -57.16
N LYS A 11 -9.18 13.83 -57.67
CA LYS A 11 -8.15 12.96 -57.10
C LYS A 11 -7.81 13.34 -55.66
N ARG A 12 -7.66 14.64 -55.36
CA ARG A 12 -7.37 15.12 -54.00
C ARG A 12 -8.53 14.84 -53.04
N GLN A 13 -9.77 15.01 -53.49
CA GLN A 13 -10.95 14.68 -52.70
C GLN A 13 -11.08 13.18 -52.43
N ALA A 14 -10.83 12.33 -53.44
CA ALA A 14 -10.82 10.88 -53.28
C ALA A 14 -9.74 10.41 -52.29
N LEU A 15 -8.54 10.99 -52.36
CA LEU A 15 -7.42 10.65 -51.48
C LEU A 15 -7.64 11.13 -50.04
N ALA A 16 -8.31 12.27 -49.86
CA ALA A 16 -8.74 12.75 -48.54
C ALA A 16 -9.81 11.83 -47.92
N ARG A 17 -10.76 11.33 -48.71
CA ARG A 17 -11.77 10.36 -48.27
C ARG A 17 -11.14 9.03 -47.85
N ASP A 18 -10.25 8.47 -48.66
CA ASP A 18 -9.54 7.22 -48.33
C ASP A 18 -8.72 7.36 -47.03
N ARG A 19 -8.04 8.50 -46.82
CA ARG A 19 -7.33 8.79 -45.56
C ARG A 19 -8.26 8.87 -44.36
N LEU A 20 -9.45 9.46 -44.52
CA LEU A 20 -10.46 9.54 -43.46
C LEU A 20 -11.02 8.16 -43.12
N GLU A 21 -11.36 7.35 -44.13
CA GLU A 21 -11.85 5.98 -43.94
C GLU A 21 -10.82 5.10 -43.23
N LYS A 22 -9.54 5.20 -43.60
CA LYS A 22 -8.45 4.51 -42.91
C LYS A 22 -8.32 4.92 -41.45
N ARG A 23 -8.44 6.22 -41.13
CA ARG A 23 -8.43 6.72 -39.75
C ARG A 23 -9.63 6.20 -38.95
N ILE A 24 -10.83 6.18 -39.52
CA ILE A 24 -12.03 5.64 -38.88
C ILE A 24 -11.89 4.14 -38.62
N ALA A 25 -11.38 3.38 -39.59
CA ALA A 25 -11.15 1.95 -39.44
C ALA A 25 -10.12 1.64 -38.34
N GLN A 26 -9.04 2.43 -38.27
CA GLN A 26 -8.01 2.29 -37.23
C GLN A 26 -8.58 2.63 -35.84
N ALA A 27 -9.37 3.70 -35.72
CA ALA A 27 -10.04 4.07 -34.47
C ALA A 27 -11.03 2.99 -33.99
N ARG A 28 -11.79 2.37 -34.91
CA ARG A 28 -12.68 1.24 -34.58
C ARG A 28 -11.90 0.01 -34.10
N LYS A 29 -10.74 -0.27 -34.70
CA LYS A 29 -9.87 -1.40 -34.30
C LYS A 29 -9.28 -1.18 -32.91
N SER A 30 -8.80 0.03 -32.59
CA SER A 30 -8.30 0.37 -31.26
C SER A 30 -9.42 0.32 -30.21
N GLN A 31 -10.61 0.83 -30.53
CA GLN A 31 -11.77 0.77 -29.65
C GLN A 31 -12.18 -0.69 -29.37
N ARG A 32 -12.22 -1.54 -30.39
CA ARG A 32 -12.54 -2.98 -30.20
C ARG A 32 -11.49 -3.69 -29.34
N SER A 33 -10.21 -3.36 -29.50
CA SER A 33 -9.14 -3.90 -28.65
C SER A 33 -9.28 -3.45 -27.19
N GLN A 34 -9.62 -2.18 -26.95
CA GLN A 34 -9.87 -1.67 -25.61
C GLN A 34 -11.09 -2.35 -24.96
N VAL A 35 -12.20 -2.50 -25.70
CA VAL A 35 -13.40 -3.19 -25.22
C VAL A 35 -13.10 -4.64 -24.85
N LEU A 36 -12.34 -5.37 -25.68
CA LEU A 36 -11.92 -6.75 -25.38
C LEU A 36 -11.00 -6.81 -24.16
N SER A 37 -10.06 -5.87 -24.03
CA SER A 37 -9.19 -5.77 -22.84
C SER A 37 -9.99 -5.51 -21.58
N ARG A 38 -10.98 -4.62 -21.64
CA ARG A 38 -11.88 -4.32 -20.51
C ARG A 38 -12.74 -5.51 -20.15
N ALA A 39 -13.32 -6.19 -21.14
CA ALA A 39 -14.12 -7.40 -20.90
C ALA A 39 -13.30 -8.53 -20.26
N ASN A 40 -12.06 -8.73 -20.70
CA ASN A 40 -11.15 -9.71 -20.09
C ASN A 40 -10.77 -9.33 -18.66
N SER A 41 -10.49 -8.04 -18.41
CA SER A 41 -10.28 -7.55 -17.04
C SER A 41 -11.52 -7.82 -16.20
N ALA A 42 -12.70 -7.31 -16.59
CA ALA A 42 -13.95 -7.49 -15.86
C ALA A 42 -14.24 -8.97 -15.53
N ALA A 43 -14.02 -9.89 -16.47
CA ALA A 43 -14.16 -11.32 -16.22
C ALA A 43 -13.17 -11.86 -15.18
N ALA A 44 -11.90 -11.42 -15.23
CA ALA A 44 -10.90 -11.79 -14.23
C ALA A 44 -11.22 -11.20 -12.84
N PHE A 45 -11.74 -9.98 -12.80
CA PHE A 45 -12.25 -9.32 -11.60
C PHE A 45 -13.41 -10.08 -10.99
N GLU A 46 -14.41 -10.40 -11.81
CA GLU A 46 -15.55 -11.17 -11.37
C GLU A 46 -15.15 -12.54 -10.83
N TYR A 47 -14.21 -13.22 -11.51
CA TYR A 47 -13.65 -14.47 -11.01
C TYR A 47 -12.95 -14.29 -9.66
N ALA A 48 -12.07 -13.30 -9.52
CA ALA A 48 -11.35 -13.08 -8.28
C ALA A 48 -12.27 -12.67 -7.12
N ARG A 49 -13.31 -11.87 -7.40
CA ARG A 49 -14.33 -11.49 -6.43
C ARG A 49 -15.17 -12.67 -6.00
N THR A 50 -15.75 -13.40 -6.95
CA THR A 50 -16.77 -14.44 -6.67
C THR A 50 -16.18 -15.79 -6.29
N VAL A 51 -14.98 -16.12 -6.76
CA VAL A 51 -14.31 -17.39 -6.46
C VAL A 51 -13.29 -17.19 -5.36
N ASN A 52 -12.26 -16.37 -5.57
CA ASN A 52 -11.14 -16.30 -4.63
C ASN A 52 -11.53 -15.64 -3.31
N MET A 53 -12.21 -14.50 -3.35
CA MET A 53 -12.53 -13.75 -2.13
C MET A 53 -13.62 -14.44 -1.32
N VAL A 54 -14.62 -15.04 -1.98
CA VAL A 54 -15.65 -15.85 -1.30
C VAL A 54 -15.04 -17.11 -0.70
N ASP A 55 -14.21 -17.85 -1.43
CA ASP A 55 -13.53 -19.05 -0.91
C ASP A 55 -12.62 -18.71 0.28
N TRP A 56 -11.90 -17.59 0.20
CA TRP A 56 -11.13 -17.06 1.32
C TRP A 56 -12.02 -16.77 2.53
N LEU A 57 -13.15 -16.06 2.36
CA LEU A 57 -14.09 -15.78 3.47
C LEU A 57 -14.72 -17.06 4.05
N VAL A 58 -14.92 -18.09 3.23
CA VAL A 58 -15.42 -19.39 3.70
C VAL A 58 -14.38 -20.10 4.57
N THR A 59 -13.10 -20.02 4.19
CA THR A 59 -11.98 -20.63 4.93
C THR A 59 -11.50 -19.80 6.12
N HIS A 60 -11.92 -18.53 6.22
CA HIS A 60 -11.53 -17.56 7.26
C HIS A 60 -12.77 -17.07 8.05
N PRO A 61 -13.32 -17.92 8.95
CA PRO A 61 -14.61 -17.66 9.60
C PRO A 61 -14.59 -16.47 10.55
N THR A 62 -13.43 -16.16 11.15
CA THR A 62 -13.25 -15.01 12.04
C THR A 62 -13.40 -13.71 11.27
N GLU A 63 -12.71 -13.60 10.14
CA GLU A 63 -12.70 -12.46 9.24
C GLU A 63 -14.08 -12.28 8.60
N ARG A 64 -14.72 -13.38 8.19
CA ARG A 64 -16.12 -13.36 7.74
C ARG A 64 -17.06 -12.80 8.81
N ALA A 65 -16.94 -13.25 10.06
CA ALA A 65 -17.78 -12.76 11.15
C ALA A 65 -17.52 -11.26 11.46
N GLN A 66 -16.29 -10.79 11.30
CA GLN A 66 -15.95 -9.37 11.41
C GLN A 66 -16.54 -8.55 10.26
N LEU A 67 -16.39 -9.01 9.02
CA LEU A 67 -16.99 -8.41 7.83
C LEU A 67 -18.50 -8.26 8.00
N GLU A 68 -19.17 -9.33 8.45
CA GLU A 68 -20.61 -9.32 8.70
C GLU A 68 -21.02 -8.24 9.70
N LYS A 69 -20.23 -8.00 10.76
CA LYS A 69 -20.52 -6.94 11.74
C LYS A 69 -20.45 -5.56 11.08
N VAL A 70 -19.41 -5.31 10.27
CA VAL A 70 -19.24 -4.04 9.55
C VAL A 70 -20.38 -3.83 8.56
N VAL A 71 -20.71 -4.84 7.75
CA VAL A 71 -21.81 -4.78 6.78
C VAL A 71 -23.15 -4.59 7.49
N LYS A 72 -23.41 -5.28 8.61
CA LYS A 72 -24.63 -5.10 9.41
C LYS A 72 -24.74 -3.67 9.95
N LEU A 73 -23.64 -3.12 10.47
CA LEU A 73 -23.62 -1.74 10.94
C LEU A 73 -23.92 -0.76 9.80
N PHE A 74 -23.27 -0.95 8.65
CA PHE A 74 -23.48 -0.13 7.47
C PHE A 74 -24.94 -0.17 6.98
N VAL A 75 -25.50 -1.37 6.83
CA VAL A 75 -26.90 -1.57 6.39
C VAL A 75 -27.87 -0.97 7.40
N ASN A 76 -27.67 -1.19 8.70
CA ASN A 76 -28.55 -0.64 9.74
C ASN A 76 -28.55 0.90 9.72
N THR A 77 -27.37 1.51 9.68
CA THR A 77 -27.23 2.98 9.60
C THR A 77 -27.90 3.53 8.33
N SER A 78 -27.72 2.84 7.21
CA SER A 78 -28.32 3.18 5.93
C SER A 78 -29.86 3.11 5.97
N VAL A 79 -30.42 2.04 6.54
CA VAL A 79 -31.86 1.87 6.70
C VAL A 79 -32.44 2.95 7.61
N THR A 80 -31.80 3.24 8.74
CA THR A 80 -32.23 4.31 9.67
C THR A 80 -32.23 5.68 9.00
N LEU A 81 -31.18 5.98 8.22
CA LEU A 81 -31.09 7.25 7.51
C LEU A 81 -32.22 7.36 6.46
N LEU A 82 -32.48 6.30 5.71
CA LEU A 82 -33.53 6.27 4.70
C LEU A 82 -34.95 6.27 5.30
N SER A 83 -35.16 5.67 6.47
CA SER A 83 -36.47 5.66 7.14
C SER A 83 -36.90 7.05 7.57
N ASN A 84 -35.95 7.94 7.86
CA ASN A 84 -36.21 9.33 8.28
C ASN A 84 -36.49 10.28 7.09
N THR A 85 -36.48 9.79 5.85
CA THR A 85 -36.74 10.60 4.65
C THR A 85 -38.20 10.54 4.20
N THR A 86 -38.71 11.65 3.68
CA THR A 86 -40.05 11.72 3.06
C THR A 86 -40.12 10.86 1.78
N LYS A 87 -41.31 10.39 1.38
CA LYS A 87 -41.50 9.62 0.13
C LYS A 87 -40.86 10.25 -1.13
N PRO A 88 -41.02 11.56 -1.40
CA PRO A 88 -40.37 12.18 -2.58
C PRO A 88 -38.85 12.26 -2.46
N GLN A 89 -38.30 12.52 -1.27
CA GLN A 89 -36.85 12.46 -1.03
C GLN A 89 -36.32 11.05 -1.25
N ARG A 90 -37.01 10.03 -0.72
CA ARG A 90 -36.65 8.63 -0.87
C ARG A 90 -36.56 8.19 -2.32
N ARG A 91 -37.52 8.60 -3.19
CA ARG A 91 -37.46 8.29 -4.63
C ARG A 91 -36.24 8.92 -5.31
N ARG A 92 -35.92 10.17 -4.99
CA ARG A 92 -34.72 10.84 -5.52
C ARG A 92 -33.44 10.14 -5.05
N LEU A 93 -33.35 9.84 -3.76
CA LEU A 93 -32.24 9.08 -3.18
C LEU A 93 -32.14 7.70 -3.82
N THR A 94 -33.23 6.95 -3.96
CA THR A 94 -33.19 5.58 -4.51
C THR A 94 -32.59 5.57 -5.91
N ASN A 95 -32.94 6.53 -6.77
CA ASN A 95 -32.33 6.63 -8.10
C ASN A 95 -30.83 6.96 -8.06
N GLN A 96 -30.36 7.71 -7.06
CA GLN A 96 -28.93 8.03 -6.85
C GLN A 96 -28.17 6.87 -6.18
N LEU A 97 -28.84 6.10 -5.32
CA LEU A 97 -28.30 4.95 -4.59
C LEU A 97 -28.07 3.73 -5.48
N LEU A 98 -28.63 3.72 -6.69
CA LEU A 98 -28.58 2.58 -7.62
C LEU A 98 -27.40 2.63 -8.61
N ASP A 99 -26.66 3.73 -8.69
CA ASP A 99 -25.58 3.88 -9.69
C ASP A 99 -24.25 3.36 -9.12
N HIS A 100 -23.57 4.08 -8.21
CA HIS A 100 -22.34 3.61 -7.54
C HIS A 100 -22.22 4.11 -6.07
N PHE A 101 -23.29 4.70 -5.53
CA PHE A 101 -23.25 5.42 -4.26
C PHE A 101 -22.65 4.62 -3.09
N TRP A 102 -23.04 3.34 -2.95
CA TRP A 102 -22.60 2.56 -1.79
C TRP A 102 -21.12 2.20 -1.86
N CYS A 103 -20.62 1.87 -3.05
CA CYS A 103 -19.20 1.61 -3.23
C CYS A 103 -18.37 2.90 -3.19
N ASP A 104 -18.90 4.05 -3.63
CA ASP A 104 -18.31 5.37 -3.40
C ASP A 104 -18.18 5.69 -1.90
N LEU A 105 -19.25 5.46 -1.14
CA LEU A 105 -19.27 5.72 0.30
C LEU A 105 -18.25 4.85 1.04
N LEU A 106 -18.19 3.55 0.75
CA LEU A 106 -17.20 2.68 1.39
C LEU A 106 -15.77 3.07 1.00
N ALA A 107 -15.52 3.30 -0.29
CA ALA A 107 -14.17 3.63 -0.74
C ALA A 107 -13.71 5.00 -0.23
N SER A 108 -14.61 5.98 -0.09
CA SER A 108 -14.29 7.27 0.55
C SER A 108 -14.00 7.16 2.04
N ILE A 109 -14.70 6.27 2.77
CA ILE A 109 -14.35 5.98 4.17
C ILE A 109 -12.97 5.32 4.27
N VAL A 110 -12.69 4.35 3.39
CA VAL A 110 -11.36 3.70 3.31
C VAL A 110 -10.28 4.74 3.08
N TRP A 111 -10.45 5.59 2.07
CA TRP A 111 -9.49 6.65 1.77
C TRP A 111 -9.30 7.61 2.95
N ALA A 112 -10.38 8.01 3.62
CA ALA A 112 -10.30 8.87 4.80
C ALA A 112 -9.49 8.23 5.95
N ILE A 113 -9.63 6.92 6.17
CA ILE A 113 -8.84 6.20 7.19
C ILE A 113 -7.35 6.16 6.78
N GLU A 114 -7.05 5.90 5.50
CA GLU A 114 -5.67 5.91 4.99
C GLU A 114 -4.99 7.28 5.19
N GLU A 115 -5.69 8.37 4.90
CA GLU A 115 -5.20 9.74 5.13
C GLU A 115 -4.94 10.01 6.62
N ILE A 116 -5.80 9.50 7.51
CA ILE A 116 -5.60 9.62 8.96
C ILE A 116 -4.34 8.86 9.39
N GLN A 117 -4.14 7.63 8.92
CA GLN A 117 -2.93 6.85 9.24
C GLN A 117 -1.66 7.51 8.70
N ALA A 118 -1.72 8.09 7.50
CA ALA A 118 -0.60 8.84 6.93
C ALA A 118 -0.27 10.09 7.77
N LEU A 119 -1.29 10.83 8.20
CA LEU A 119 -1.12 11.99 9.08
C LEU A 119 -0.56 11.59 10.44
N GLU A 120 -1.04 10.49 11.01
CA GLU A 120 -0.54 9.95 12.27
C GLU A 120 0.96 9.63 12.20
N ALA A 121 1.42 8.99 11.13
CA ALA A 121 2.84 8.69 10.93
C ALA A 121 3.70 9.98 10.90
N ILE A 122 3.24 11.01 10.18
CA ILE A 122 3.91 12.32 10.12
C ILE A 122 3.98 12.97 11.50
N VAL A 123 2.89 12.92 12.27
CA VAL A 123 2.83 13.48 13.62
C VAL A 123 3.77 12.75 14.57
N LYS A 124 3.81 11.41 14.52
CA LYS A 124 4.74 10.60 15.33
C LYS A 124 6.18 10.97 15.02
N ASP A 125 6.53 11.06 13.73
CA ASP A 125 7.86 11.44 13.29
C ASP A 125 8.26 12.83 13.80
N ARG A 126 7.38 13.82 13.63
CA ARG A 126 7.66 15.19 14.05
C ARG A 126 7.77 15.31 15.57
N LEU A 127 6.93 14.60 16.31
CA LEU A 127 6.97 14.59 17.76
C LEU A 127 8.28 13.98 18.27
N ALA A 128 8.73 12.88 17.67
CA ALA A 128 10.00 12.26 18.01
C ALA A 128 11.20 13.19 17.77
N GLU A 129 11.23 13.89 16.64
CA GLU A 129 12.25 14.90 16.36
C GLU A 129 12.28 16.02 17.39
N MET A 130 11.12 16.61 17.71
CA MET A 130 11.03 17.70 18.70
C MET A 130 11.48 17.26 20.10
N ILE A 131 11.10 16.04 20.52
CA ILE A 131 11.53 15.49 21.80
C ILE A 131 13.04 15.27 21.79
N ALA A 132 13.59 14.72 20.71
CA ALA A 132 15.02 14.49 20.58
C ALA A 132 15.85 15.78 20.59
N GLU A 133 15.39 16.83 19.91
CA GLU A 133 16.03 18.14 19.91
C GLU A 133 16.07 18.74 21.32
N LYS A 134 14.92 18.76 22.01
CA LYS A 134 14.82 19.27 23.39
C LYS A 134 15.66 18.45 24.37
N ALA A 135 15.57 17.12 24.30
CA ALA A 135 16.32 16.23 25.18
C ALA A 135 17.85 16.36 24.96
N THR A 136 18.30 16.47 23.72
CA THR A 136 19.71 16.73 23.39
C THR A 136 20.16 18.07 23.96
N THR A 137 19.33 19.11 23.86
CA THR A 137 19.61 20.43 24.45
C THR A 137 19.74 20.35 25.97
N TYR A 138 18.82 19.67 26.65
CA TYR A 138 18.90 19.48 28.10
C TYR A 138 20.12 18.67 28.52
N LEU A 139 20.48 17.63 27.76
CA LEU A 139 21.68 16.84 28.02
C LEU A 139 22.95 17.69 27.91
N LYS A 140 23.05 18.53 26.86
CA LYS A 140 24.17 19.47 26.68
C LYS A 140 24.27 20.45 27.85
N GLN A 141 23.15 21.04 28.27
CA GLN A 141 23.10 21.96 29.41
C GLN A 141 23.55 21.28 30.71
N ALA A 142 23.06 20.06 30.98
CA ALA A 142 23.44 19.29 32.17
C ALA A 142 24.94 18.93 32.17
N ARG A 143 25.49 18.50 31.03
CA ARG A 143 26.93 18.20 30.90
C ARG A 143 27.80 19.45 31.07
N ALA A 144 27.43 20.57 30.47
CA ALA A 144 28.15 21.83 30.63
C ALA A 144 28.17 22.30 32.10
N SER A 145 27.05 22.13 32.81
CA SER A 145 26.94 22.46 34.24
C SER A 145 27.78 21.54 35.12
N ALA A 146 27.89 20.26 34.78
CA ALA A 146 28.74 19.31 35.50
C ALA A 146 30.23 19.62 35.34
N VAL A 147 30.66 20.01 34.12
CA VAL A 147 32.05 20.43 33.85
C VAL A 147 32.40 21.72 34.60
N ALA A 148 31.49 22.69 34.65
CA ALA A 148 31.70 23.92 35.42
C ALA A 148 31.79 23.70 36.95
N SER A 149 31.19 22.61 37.45
CA SER A 149 31.18 22.27 38.89
C SER A 149 32.41 21.47 39.33
N HIS A 150 33.17 20.89 38.39
CA HIS A 150 34.42 20.19 38.65
C HIS A 150 35.51 20.72 37.72
N PRO A 151 36.16 21.86 38.07
CA PRO A 151 37.32 22.30 37.33
C PRO A 151 38.41 21.24 37.47
N VAL A 152 38.69 20.53 36.38
CA VAL A 152 39.90 19.73 36.28
C VAL A 152 41.07 20.70 36.40
N ALA A 153 41.84 20.58 37.47
CA ALA A 153 43.12 21.27 37.60
C ALA A 153 44.01 20.77 36.46
N THR A 154 44.16 21.61 35.43
CA THR A 154 45.10 21.35 34.34
C THR A 154 46.45 21.90 34.79
N ASP A 155 47.16 21.09 35.57
CA ASP A 155 48.60 21.27 35.74
C ASP A 155 49.28 20.84 34.43
N GLY A 156 49.95 21.79 33.76
CA GLY A 156 50.98 21.47 32.76
C GLY A 156 50.85 22.22 31.43
N ASP A 157 51.40 23.43 31.39
CA ASP A 157 51.88 24.07 30.15
C ASP A 157 53.01 23.21 29.54
N GLY A 158 52.76 22.64 28.37
CA GLY A 158 53.74 21.97 27.54
C GLY A 158 53.58 22.38 26.07
N PRO A 159 54.57 23.02 25.44
CA PRO A 159 54.45 23.50 24.06
C PRO A 159 54.73 22.35 23.10
N GLY A 160 53.69 21.70 22.58
CA GLY A 160 53.91 20.59 21.63
C GLY A 160 52.69 19.84 21.10
N SER A 161 51.48 20.40 21.15
CA SER A 161 50.29 19.69 20.66
C SER A 161 50.02 20.05 19.20
N LYS A 162 50.18 19.06 18.31
CA LYS A 162 49.74 19.12 16.91
C LYS A 162 48.25 19.52 16.85
N PRO A 163 47.79 20.23 15.80
CA PRO A 163 46.37 20.51 15.63
C PRO A 163 45.68 19.16 15.37
N GLY A 164 44.98 18.66 16.39
CA GLY A 164 44.00 17.60 16.23
C GLY A 164 42.81 18.10 15.41
N PRO A 165 41.96 17.19 14.90
CA PRO A 165 40.75 17.56 14.16
C PRO A 165 39.90 18.57 14.95
N ASP A 166 39.25 19.48 14.22
CA ASP A 166 38.54 20.63 14.79
C ASP A 166 37.51 20.16 15.85
N PRO A 167 37.62 20.57 17.12
CA PRO A 167 36.75 20.10 18.21
C PRO A 167 35.24 20.33 17.96
N LYS A 168 34.90 21.26 17.07
CA LYS A 168 33.53 21.60 16.70
C LYS A 168 32.88 20.51 15.83
N GLU A 169 33.65 19.85 14.97
CA GLU A 169 33.14 18.84 14.04
C GLU A 169 32.81 17.52 14.77
N ASP A 170 33.65 17.13 15.73
CA ASP A 170 33.41 15.96 16.60
C ASP A 170 32.21 16.16 17.55
N LEU A 171 32.03 17.38 18.07
CA LEU A 171 30.87 17.73 18.93
C LEU A 171 29.55 17.70 18.15
N ASP A 172 29.57 18.05 16.86
CA ASP A 172 28.39 18.02 16.00
C ASP A 172 28.01 16.59 15.60
N LEU A 173 29.00 15.72 15.36
CA LEU A 173 28.75 14.29 15.10
C LEU A 173 28.21 13.56 16.34
N GLU A 174 28.80 13.78 17.51
CA GLU A 174 28.31 13.19 18.77
C GLU A 174 26.87 13.64 19.06
N SER A 175 26.59 14.94 18.83
CA SER A 175 25.25 15.50 19.00
C SER A 175 24.23 14.88 18.05
N ALA A 176 24.60 14.69 16.79
CA ALA A 176 23.75 14.06 15.78
C ALA A 176 23.46 12.59 16.13
N VAL A 177 24.45 11.85 16.63
CA VAL A 177 24.27 10.45 17.08
C VAL A 177 23.34 10.38 18.28
N ILE A 178 23.54 11.24 19.29
CA ILE A 178 22.67 11.28 20.48
C ILE A 178 21.23 11.63 20.08
N GLN A 179 21.05 12.66 19.26
CA GLN A 179 19.73 13.04 18.78
C GLN A 179 19.08 11.91 17.99
N GLY A 180 19.81 11.25 17.10
CA GLY A 180 19.32 10.08 16.35
C GLY A 180 18.87 8.94 17.26
N CYS A 181 19.65 8.62 18.30
CA CYS A 181 19.30 7.62 19.30
C CYS A 181 18.01 7.98 20.04
N ILE A 182 17.86 9.23 20.49
CA ILE A 182 16.66 9.68 21.20
C ILE A 182 15.45 9.64 20.26
N THR A 183 15.59 10.13 19.02
CA THR A 183 14.52 10.05 18.01
C THR A 183 14.06 8.60 17.83
N GLY A 184 14.99 7.66 17.67
CA GLY A 184 14.66 6.24 17.52
C GLY A 184 13.89 5.65 18.71
N VAL A 185 14.34 5.94 19.94
CA VAL A 185 13.67 5.47 21.17
C VAL A 185 12.26 6.06 21.29
N VAL A 186 12.11 7.35 21.00
CA VAL A 186 10.80 8.02 21.09
C VAL A 186 9.85 7.50 20.01
N LYS A 187 10.31 7.31 18.77
CA LYS A 187 9.49 6.69 17.71
C LYS A 187 9.01 5.30 18.14
N LEU A 188 9.92 4.44 18.62
CA LEU A 188 9.56 3.11 19.10
C LEU A 188 8.52 3.14 20.23
N ALA A 189 8.63 4.09 21.15
CA ALA A 189 7.66 4.27 22.22
C ALA A 189 6.29 4.74 21.71
N LEU A 190 6.27 5.67 20.75
CA LEU A 190 5.05 6.17 20.11
C LEU A 190 4.34 5.06 19.31
N ASP A 191 5.09 4.30 18.51
CA ASP A 191 4.57 3.15 17.76
C ASP A 191 3.99 2.10 18.71
N GLY A 192 4.69 1.81 19.81
CA GLY A 192 4.20 0.90 20.84
C GLY A 192 2.91 1.39 21.50
N ALA A 193 2.77 2.70 21.72
CA ALA A 193 1.61 3.30 22.36
C ALA A 193 0.36 3.31 21.46
N THR A 194 0.53 3.42 20.14
CA THR A 194 -0.59 3.47 19.19
C THR A 194 -0.91 2.13 18.55
N LYS A 195 -0.06 1.10 18.71
CA LYS A 195 -0.20 -0.20 18.05
C LYS A 195 -1.62 -0.78 18.07
N GLY A 196 -2.31 -0.70 19.21
CA GLY A 196 -3.68 -1.22 19.31
C GLY A 196 -4.70 -0.49 18.43
N ILE A 197 -4.49 0.82 18.20
CA ILE A 197 -5.29 1.63 17.28
C ILE A 197 -4.90 1.29 15.84
N ASP A 198 -3.60 1.22 15.55
CA ASP A 198 -3.07 0.85 14.24
C ASP A 198 -3.64 -0.52 13.78
N ASP A 199 -3.54 -1.54 14.63
CA ASP A 199 -4.07 -2.90 14.37
C ASP A 199 -5.60 -2.89 14.14
N TYR A 200 -6.33 -2.04 14.88
CA TYR A 200 -7.78 -1.91 14.72
C TYR A 200 -8.16 -1.24 13.39
N LEU A 201 -7.46 -0.16 13.02
CA LEU A 201 -7.68 0.54 11.76
C LEU A 201 -7.33 -0.35 10.56
N ASP A 202 -6.25 -1.11 10.62
CA ASP A 202 -5.85 -2.06 9.58
C ASP A 202 -6.90 -3.17 9.40
N THR A 203 -7.42 -3.70 10.50
CA THR A 203 -8.52 -4.67 10.46
C THR A 203 -9.76 -4.06 9.82
N MET A 204 -10.15 -2.85 10.23
CA MET A 204 -11.32 -2.16 9.67
C MET A 204 -11.14 -1.85 8.18
N LEU A 205 -9.96 -1.39 7.76
CA LEU A 205 -9.61 -1.16 6.37
C LEU A 205 -9.78 -2.44 5.56
N LEU A 206 -9.22 -3.57 6.01
CA LEU A 206 -9.39 -4.85 5.32
C LEU A 206 -10.88 -5.18 5.10
N GLN A 207 -11.70 -5.05 6.14
CA GLN A 207 -13.13 -5.35 6.03
C GLN A 207 -13.88 -4.39 5.09
N LEU A 208 -13.59 -3.10 5.17
CA LEU A 208 -14.22 -2.08 4.32
C LEU A 208 -13.80 -2.24 2.85
N ARG A 209 -12.53 -2.57 2.59
CA ARG A 209 -12.04 -2.84 1.23
C ARG A 209 -12.72 -4.07 0.62
N ILE A 210 -12.81 -5.16 1.37
CA ILE A 210 -13.54 -6.37 0.94
C ILE A 210 -15.01 -6.04 0.66
N ALA A 211 -15.67 -5.32 1.58
CA ALA A 211 -17.06 -4.90 1.39
C ALA A 211 -17.24 -4.04 0.12
N GLY A 212 -16.35 -3.05 -0.09
CA GLY A 212 -16.37 -2.17 -1.26
C GLY A 212 -16.27 -2.95 -2.58
N VAL A 213 -15.33 -3.90 -2.66
CA VAL A 213 -15.17 -4.76 -3.85
C VAL A 213 -16.37 -5.68 -4.06
N MET A 214 -16.94 -6.25 -2.98
CA MET A 214 -18.09 -7.16 -3.08
C MET A 214 -19.34 -6.47 -3.63
N ILE A 215 -19.59 -5.21 -3.24
CA ILE A 215 -20.82 -4.50 -3.63
C ILE A 215 -20.68 -3.68 -4.91
N CYS A 216 -19.45 -3.39 -5.35
CA CYS A 216 -19.22 -2.64 -6.58
C CYS A 216 -19.62 -3.48 -7.80
N PRO A 217 -20.51 -2.99 -8.68
CA PRO A 217 -20.96 -3.74 -9.85
C PRO A 217 -19.88 -3.84 -10.94
N ASP A 218 -19.01 -2.84 -11.04
CA ASP A 218 -17.85 -2.85 -11.95
C ASP A 218 -16.68 -2.09 -11.30
N VAL A 219 -15.75 -2.86 -10.71
CA VAL A 219 -14.56 -2.32 -10.04
C VAL A 219 -13.60 -1.66 -11.04
N THR A 220 -13.61 -2.10 -12.31
CA THR A 220 -12.65 -1.66 -13.33
C THR A 220 -12.94 -0.29 -13.90
N GLU A 221 -14.20 0.15 -13.79
CA GLU A 221 -14.65 1.49 -14.19
C GLU A 221 -14.91 2.39 -12.97
N HIS A 222 -14.54 1.94 -11.76
CA HIS A 222 -14.76 2.68 -10.51
C HIS A 222 -13.44 2.98 -9.79
N ASP A 223 -12.80 4.08 -10.20
CA ASP A 223 -11.45 4.50 -9.75
C ASP A 223 -11.27 4.47 -8.22
N LEU A 224 -12.24 5.00 -7.45
CA LEU A 224 -12.12 5.07 -6.00
C LEU A 224 -12.06 3.67 -5.36
N VAL A 225 -12.89 2.74 -5.83
CA VAL A 225 -12.88 1.34 -5.37
C VAL A 225 -11.63 0.64 -5.88
N TRP A 226 -11.22 0.93 -7.10
CA TRP A 226 -10.02 0.37 -7.69
C TRP A 226 -8.78 0.71 -6.86
N ASP A 227 -8.55 2.00 -6.60
CA ASP A 227 -7.34 2.51 -5.97
C ASP A 227 -7.26 2.20 -4.48
N HIS A 228 -8.37 2.37 -3.77
CA HIS A 228 -8.36 2.27 -2.30
C HIS A 228 -8.85 0.92 -1.78
N CYS A 229 -9.65 0.18 -2.56
CA CYS A 229 -10.17 -1.13 -2.13
C CYS A 229 -9.47 -2.29 -2.84
N TRP A 230 -9.50 -2.33 -4.16
CA TRP A 230 -9.01 -3.48 -4.91
C TRP A 230 -7.48 -3.59 -4.92
N LEU A 231 -6.78 -2.54 -5.35
CA LEU A 231 -5.34 -2.56 -5.51
C LEU A 231 -4.61 -2.93 -4.21
N PRO A 232 -4.97 -2.41 -3.02
CA PRO A 232 -4.32 -2.80 -1.77
C PRO A 232 -4.52 -4.28 -1.43
N LEU A 233 -5.73 -4.83 -1.64
CA LEU A 233 -6.01 -6.25 -1.41
C LEU A 233 -5.18 -7.13 -2.36
N TRP A 234 -5.13 -6.75 -3.64
CA TRP A 234 -4.36 -7.48 -4.64
C TRP A 234 -2.86 -7.43 -4.35
N LYS A 235 -2.33 -6.26 -3.96
CA LYS A 235 -0.93 -6.11 -3.54
C LYS A 235 -0.63 -7.01 -2.35
N ALA A 236 -1.46 -7.00 -1.29
CA ALA A 236 -1.29 -7.86 -0.12
C ALA A 236 -1.28 -9.35 -0.49
N ALA A 237 -2.25 -9.80 -1.29
CA ALA A 237 -2.33 -11.18 -1.74
C ALA A 237 -1.13 -11.62 -2.60
N LEU A 238 -0.64 -10.75 -3.49
CA LEU A 238 0.57 -11.01 -4.26
C LEU A 238 1.82 -11.06 -3.38
N PHE A 239 1.95 -10.15 -2.42
CA PHE A 239 3.06 -10.17 -1.47
C PHE A 239 3.06 -11.45 -0.66
N ASP A 240 1.91 -11.89 -0.14
CA ASP A 240 1.81 -13.14 0.60
C ASP A 240 2.12 -14.37 -0.25
N ALA A 241 1.61 -14.43 -1.48
CA ALA A 241 1.91 -15.51 -2.41
C ALA A 241 3.41 -15.54 -2.79
N THR A 242 4.01 -14.36 -2.96
CA THR A 242 5.44 -14.21 -3.29
C THR A 242 6.32 -14.59 -2.10
N LEU A 243 5.99 -14.14 -0.90
CA LEU A 243 6.68 -14.51 0.34
C LEU A 243 6.54 -16.00 0.65
N LYS A 244 5.37 -16.61 0.39
CA LYS A 244 5.15 -18.05 0.54
C LYS A 244 6.03 -18.85 -0.43
N LYS A 245 6.12 -18.43 -1.70
CA LYS A 245 7.05 -19.03 -2.68
C LYS A 245 8.51 -18.86 -2.27
N PHE A 246 8.90 -17.66 -1.82
CA PHE A 246 10.26 -17.39 -1.38
C PHE A 246 10.64 -18.23 -0.15
N ARG A 247 9.73 -18.34 0.83
CA ARG A 247 9.93 -19.18 2.03
C ARG A 247 10.06 -20.65 1.68
N ASN A 248 9.29 -21.15 0.71
CA ASN A 248 9.42 -22.53 0.25
C ASN A 248 10.78 -22.74 -0.43
N LEU A 249 11.23 -21.82 -1.29
CA LEU A 249 12.55 -21.91 -1.94
C LEU A 249 13.72 -21.82 -0.94
N VAL A 250 13.62 -20.95 0.06
CA VAL A 250 14.65 -20.83 1.12
C VAL A 250 14.59 -22.02 2.10
N GLY A 251 13.40 -22.55 2.37
CA GLY A 251 13.21 -23.76 3.16
C GLY A 251 13.77 -25.01 2.48
N ASP A 252 13.62 -25.11 1.15
CA ASP A 252 14.20 -26.17 0.32
C ASP A 252 15.74 -26.06 0.25
N LEU A 253 16.29 -24.85 0.35
CA LEU A 253 17.74 -24.61 0.47
C LEU A 253 18.29 -24.89 1.87
N ALA A 254 17.44 -24.87 2.90
CA ALA A 254 17.80 -25.17 4.28
C ALA A 254 17.66 -26.66 4.64
N ALA A 255 17.15 -27.50 3.72
CA ALA A 255 17.17 -28.95 3.89
C ALA A 255 18.65 -29.42 3.93
N PRO A 256 19.06 -30.16 4.97
CA PRO A 256 20.44 -30.62 5.08
C PRO A 256 20.76 -31.52 3.88
N LEU A 257 21.96 -31.34 3.33
CA LEU A 257 22.59 -32.28 2.40
C LEU A 257 22.81 -33.63 3.10
N THR A 258 21.74 -34.38 3.33
CA THR A 258 21.79 -35.72 3.90
C THR A 258 20.95 -36.65 3.05
N ALA A 259 21.58 -37.21 2.02
CA ALA A 259 21.69 -38.65 1.81
C ALA A 259 22.30 -38.85 0.42
N VAL A 260 23.63 -39.03 0.37
CA VAL A 260 24.23 -39.76 -0.74
C VAL A 260 23.63 -41.17 -0.68
N PRO A 261 22.95 -41.67 -1.73
CA PRO A 261 22.46 -43.04 -1.74
C PRO A 261 23.65 -43.99 -1.61
N SER A 262 23.65 -44.78 -0.55
CA SER A 262 24.65 -45.83 -0.34
C SER A 262 24.55 -46.84 -1.48
N VAL A 263 25.63 -46.93 -2.25
CA VAL A 263 25.79 -47.97 -3.29
C VAL A 263 25.77 -49.33 -2.58
N PRO A 264 24.90 -50.28 -2.98
CA PRO A 264 24.89 -51.60 -2.39
C PRO A 264 26.17 -52.34 -2.75
N VAL A 265 26.94 -52.74 -1.74
CA VAL A 265 28.11 -53.61 -1.88
C VAL A 265 27.61 -55.04 -2.18
N PRO A 266 28.01 -55.66 -3.30
CA PRO A 266 27.61 -57.02 -3.61
C PRO A 266 28.30 -58.02 -2.65
N PRO A 267 27.65 -59.16 -2.35
CA PRO A 267 28.19 -60.14 -1.42
C PRO A 267 29.42 -60.85 -2.03
N ILE A 268 30.50 -60.90 -1.25
CA ILE A 268 31.67 -61.72 -1.55
C ILE A 268 31.30 -63.18 -1.27
N THR A 269 31.17 -63.98 -2.32
CA THR A 269 31.12 -65.44 -2.23
C THR A 269 32.53 -65.96 -1.94
N ALA A 270 32.76 -66.43 -0.71
CA ALA A 270 33.91 -67.28 -0.41
C ALA A 270 33.57 -68.71 -0.85
N GLY A 271 34.27 -69.16 -1.90
CA GLY A 271 34.34 -70.58 -2.26
C GLY A 271 35.63 -71.20 -1.74
N ALA A 272 35.48 -72.44 -1.26
CA ALA A 272 36.46 -73.38 -0.72
C ALA A 272 36.78 -73.24 0.78
#